data_AF-A0A1Q5H0G3-F1
#
_entry.id   AF-A0A1Q5H0G3-F1
#
_cell.length_a   1.000
_cell.length_b   1.000
_cell.length_c   1.000
_cell.angle_alpha   90.00
_cell.angle_beta   90.00
_cell.angle_gamma   90.00
#
_symmetry.space_group_name_H-M   'P 1'
#
loop_
_entity.id
_entity.type
_entity.pdbx_description
1 polymer ?
#
loop_
_entity_poly.entity_id
_entity_poly.type
_entity_poly.pdbx_seq_one_letter_code
_entity_poly.pdbx_strand_id
1 'polypeptide(L)' 'MATQNYYAAVHVRTASGDLATIYHDTSGPVGMPASQVRAAAEKAALRQIPDGTIEGSRVSTDGKHH' A
#
# COMPACT_ATOMS: atom_id res chain seq x y z
N MET A 1 -8.25 7.19 21.48
CA MET A 1 -7.39 6.21 20.79
C MET A 1 -6.30 6.98 20.09
N ALA A 2 -5.03 6.58 20.22
CA ALA A 2 -3.95 7.19 19.46
C ALA A 2 -4.06 6.75 18.00
N THR A 3 -3.87 7.68 17.06
CA THR A 3 -3.80 7.44 15.62
C THR A 3 -2.36 7.55 15.14
N GLN A 4 -2.00 6.76 14.15
CA GLN A 4 -0.71 6.85 13.45
C GLN A 4 -0.93 6.80 11.94
N ASN A 5 0.04 7.30 11.18
CA ASN A 5 0.03 7.20 9.73
C ASN A 5 0.72 5.91 9.28
N TYR A 6 0.13 5.28 8.29
CA TYR A 6 0.60 4.07 7.66
C TYR A 6 0.85 4.35 6.19
N TYR A 7 2.05 4.01 5.74
CA TYR A 7 2.49 4.17 4.37
C TYR A 7 2.62 2.80 3.72
N ALA A 8 2.03 2.60 2.55
CA ALA A 8 2.18 1.39 1.79
C ALA A 8 2.70 1.71 0.39
N ALA A 9 3.74 1.02 -0.03
CA ALA A 9 4.19 1.00 -1.42
C ALA A 9 3.71 -0.30 -2.07
N VAL A 10 3.00 -0.20 -3.19
CA VAL A 10 2.50 -1.34 -3.95
C VAL A 10 3.11 -1.31 -5.35
N HIS A 11 3.80 -2.38 -5.72
CA HIS A 11 4.32 -2.56 -7.06
C HIS A 11 3.27 -3.26 -7.92
N VAL A 12 2.85 -2.57 -8.97
CA VAL A 12 1.85 -3.06 -9.93
C VAL A 12 2.48 -3.13 -11.30
N ARG A 13 2.50 -4.31 -11.90
CA ARG A 13 2.84 -4.48 -13.30
C ARG A 13 1.64 -4.14 -14.17
N THR A 14 1.76 -3.16 -15.05
CA THR A 14 0.71 -2.78 -15.99
C THR A 14 0.54 -3.85 -17.07
N ALA A 15 -0.58 -3.79 -17.81
CA ALA A 15 -0.79 -4.64 -18.98
C ALA A 15 0.27 -4.45 -20.09
N SER A 16 0.91 -3.27 -20.16
CA SER A 16 2.03 -3.00 -21.07
C SER A 16 3.35 -3.62 -20.62
N GLY A 17 3.42 -4.15 -19.39
CA GLY A 17 4.62 -4.77 -18.81
C GLY A 17 5.47 -3.82 -17.96
N ASP A 18 5.06 -2.55 -17.81
CA ASP A 18 5.76 -1.58 -16.99
C ASP A 18 5.51 -1.80 -15.50
N LEU A 19 6.53 -1.57 -14.66
CA LEU A 19 6.39 -1.65 -13.21
C LEU A 19 6.10 -0.27 -12.62
N ALA A 20 4.87 -0.06 -12.17
CA ALA A 20 4.44 1.14 -11.47
C ALA A 20 4.53 0.93 -9.94
N THR A 21 4.97 1.95 -9.21
CA THR A 21 4.92 1.94 -7.73
C THR A 21 3.85 2.91 -7.27
N ILE A 22 2.82 2.40 -6.60
CA ILE A 22 1.71 3.17 -6.05
C ILE A 22 1.93 3.33 -4.54
N TYR A 23 2.03 4.57 -4.10
CA TYR A 23 2.11 4.90 -2.68
C TYR A 23 0.71 5.21 -2.14
N HIS A 24 0.36 4.57 -1.04
CA HIS A 24 -0.90 4.79 -0.34
C HIS A 24 -0.63 5.19 1.11
N ASP A 25 -1.21 6.31 1.53
CA ASP A 25 -1.17 6.80 2.90
C ASP A 25 -2.54 6.62 3.54
N THR A 26 -2.58 6.10 4.77
CA THR A 26 -3.80 5.94 5.54
C THR A 26 -3.55 6.18 7.03
N SER A 27 -4.49 6.87 7.68
CA SER A 27 -4.48 7.08 9.12
C SER A 27 -5.36 6.05 9.83
N GLY A 28 -4.83 5.40 10.86
CA GLY A 28 -5.56 4.38 11.60
C GLY A 28 -5.20 4.34 13.08
N PRO A 29 -5.90 3.52 13.89
CA PRO A 29 -5.52 3.29 15.28
C PRO A 29 -4.11 2.71 15.34
N VAL A 30 -3.35 3.08 16.37
CA VAL A 30 -2.01 2.51 16.63
C VAL A 30 -2.11 0.98 16.73
N GLY A 31 -1.19 0.28 16.08
CA GLY A 31 -1.16 -1.19 16.05
C GLY A 31 -2.14 -1.84 15.06
N MET A 32 -2.69 -1.09 14.10
CA MET A 32 -3.43 -1.66 12.97
C MET A 32 -2.55 -2.70 12.26
N PRO A 33 -3.07 -3.89 11.96
CA PRO A 33 -2.29 -4.93 11.29
C PRO A 33 -1.78 -4.45 9.93
N ALA A 34 -0.49 -4.67 9.66
CA ALA A 34 0.09 -4.36 8.36
C ALA A 34 -0.63 -5.06 7.19
N SER A 35 -1.23 -6.24 7.43
CA SER A 35 -2.06 -6.95 6.45
C SER A 35 -3.32 -6.15 6.05
N GLN A 36 -3.93 -5.43 6.98
CA GLN A 36 -5.11 -4.60 6.72
C GLN A 36 -4.74 -3.36 5.91
N VAL A 37 -3.66 -2.68 6.28
CA VAL A 37 -3.10 -1.55 5.52
C VAL A 37 -2.73 -2.00 4.10
N ARG A 38 -2.05 -3.14 3.98
CA ARG A 38 -1.68 -3.73 2.69
C ARG A 38 -2.89 -3.99 1.81
N ALA A 39 -3.91 -4.68 2.32
CA ALA A 39 -5.11 -4.98 1.54
C ALA A 39 -5.82 -3.71 1.06
N ALA A 40 -5.87 -2.67 1.90
CA ALA A 40 -6.44 -1.38 1.51
C ALA A 40 -5.61 -0.70 0.39
N ALA A 41 -4.29 -0.71 0.52
CA ALA A 41 -3.36 -0.14 -0.46
C ALA A 41 -3.40 -0.89 -1.80
N GLU A 42 -3.41 -2.21 -1.77
CA GLU A 42 -3.52 -3.07 -2.96
C GLU A 42 -4.84 -2.82 -3.70
N LYS A 43 -5.95 -2.73 -2.97
CA LYS A 43 -7.26 -2.37 -3.54
C LYS A 43 -7.27 -0.94 -4.10
N ALA A 44 -6.54 0.00 -3.51
CA ALA A 44 -6.41 1.35 -4.03
C ALA A 44 -5.55 1.39 -5.30
N ALA A 45 -4.46 0.61 -5.34
CA ALA A 45 -3.57 0.50 -6.49
C ALA A 45 -4.28 -0.12 -7.71
N LEU A 46 -5.03 -1.21 -7.52
CA LEU A 46 -5.84 -1.81 -8.58
C LEU A 46 -6.99 -0.91 -9.07
N ARG A 47 -7.45 0.06 -8.27
CA ARG A 47 -8.40 1.07 -8.76
C ARG A 47 -7.74 2.10 -9.68
N GLN A 48 -6.45 2.36 -9.51
CA GLN A 48 -5.68 3.25 -10.39
C GLN A 48 -5.19 2.52 -11.66
N ILE A 49 -4.86 1.24 -11.53
CA ILE A 49 -4.42 0.37 -12.64
C ILE A 49 -5.31 -0.89 -12.63
N PRO A 50 -6.53 -0.82 -13.21
CA PRO A 50 -7.51 -1.92 -13.19
C PRO A 50 -6.99 -3.21 -13.81
N ASP A 51 -6.20 -3.10 -14.87
CA ASP A 51 -5.62 -4.24 -15.60
C ASP A 51 -4.22 -4.61 -15.09
N GLY A 52 -3.82 -4.06 -13.94
CA GLY A 52 -2.51 -4.27 -13.34
C GLY A 52 -2.45 -5.54 -12.49
N THR A 53 -1.28 -6.17 -12.43
CA THR A 53 -1.00 -7.30 -11.53
C THR A 53 -0.12 -6.85 -10.39
N ILE A 54 -0.50 -7.15 -9.15
CA ILE A 54 0.31 -6.83 -7.97
C ILE A 54 1.47 -7.82 -7.87
N GLU A 55 2.69 -7.31 -7.89
CA GLU A 55 3.90 -8.13 -7.74
C GLU A 55 4.44 -8.13 -6.32
N GLY A 56 4.12 -7.10 -5.55
CA GLY A 56 4.51 -7.03 -4.15
C GLY A 56 4.11 -5.72 -3.50
N SER A 57 4.07 -5.73 -2.17
CA SER A 57 3.71 -4.57 -1.38
C SER A 57 4.49 -4.53 -0.07
N ARG A 58 4.84 -3.32 0.37
CA ARG A 58 5.55 -3.06 1.63
C ARG A 58 4.79 -2.02 2.43
N VAL A 59 4.54 -2.30 3.70
CA VAL A 59 3.93 -1.35 4.64
C VAL A 59 5.01 -0.82 5.59
N SER A 60 5.00 0.48 5.82
CA SER A 60 5.83 1.24 6.74
C SER A 60 4.94 2.14 7.59
N THR A 61 5.45 2.60 8.73
CA THR A 61 4.73 3.53 9.61
C THR A 61 5.59 4.75 9.87
N ASP A 62 4.98 5.86 10.26
CA ASP A 62 5.61 7.15 10.62
C ASP A 62 6.74 7.07 11.69
N GLY A 63 7.02 5.90 12.25
CA GLY A 63 8.13 5.66 13.19
C GLY A 63 9.15 4.60 12.80
N LYS A 64 9.02 3.90 11.66
CA LYS A 64 9.95 2.82 11.28
C LYS A 64 10.16 2.76 9.76
N HIS A 65 11.13 3.55 9.28
CA HIS A 65 11.97 3.11 8.17
C HIS A 65 12.91 2.06 8.76
N HIS A 66 12.75 0.79 8.40
CA HIS A 66 13.67 -0.27 8.82
C HIS A 66 14.04 -1.17 7.65
#